data_AF-A0AAW9Q114-F1
#
_entry.id   AF-A0AAW9Q114-F1
#
_cell.length_a   1.000
_cell.length_b   1.000
_cell.length_c   1.000
_cell.angle_alpha   90.00
_cell.angle_beta   90.00
_cell.angle_gamma   90.00
#
_symmetry.space_group_name_H-M   'P 1'
#
loop_
_entity.id
_entity.type
_entity.pdbx_description
1 polymer ?
#
loop_
_entity_poly.entity_id
_entity_poly.type
_entity_poly.pdbx_seq_one_letter_code
_entity_poly.pdbx_strand_id
1 'polypeptide(L)'
;MPRETQGRRSCSSDSKRSERVGVEGHQASAHVRIMSAEGRDGVLRFVLRRVAGGLYVEREELPRRGTRTSISVEFKDREGFERWCSDDPSRFNSPLLHRQVCRSADELWQMDS
;
A
#
# COMPACT_ATOMS: atom_id res chain seq x y z
N MET A 1 37.43 62.32 2.13
CA MET A 1 36.18 62.22 2.93
C MET A 1 35.14 63.09 2.25
N PRO A 2 33.91 62.61 1.92
CA PRO A 2 33.09 61.77 2.81
C PRO A 2 32.33 60.57 2.17
N ARG A 3 31.85 59.68 3.05
CA ARG A 3 30.62 58.83 3.02
C ARG A 3 30.59 57.64 2.04
N GLU A 4 30.79 56.39 2.48
CA GLU A 4 29.84 55.52 3.23
C GLU A 4 28.38 55.74 2.75
N THR A 5 27.61 54.77 2.27
CA THR A 5 27.36 53.45 2.85
C THR A 5 26.77 52.53 1.78
N GLN A 6 27.24 51.28 1.75
CA GLN A 6 26.70 50.21 0.91
C GLN A 6 25.29 49.83 1.42
N GLY A 7 24.28 50.01 0.56
CA GLY A 7 22.89 49.73 0.89
C GLY A 7 22.61 48.23 0.98
N ARG A 8 22.20 47.79 2.16
CA ARG A 8 21.54 46.49 2.38
C ARG A 8 20.18 46.45 1.68
N ARG A 9 19.89 45.38 0.95
CA ARG A 9 18.56 44.76 0.91
C ARG A 9 18.71 43.24 1.04
N SER A 10 18.22 42.74 2.17
CA SER A 10 17.83 41.34 2.34
C SER A 10 16.58 41.05 1.51
N CYS A 11 16.50 39.85 0.94
CA CYS A 11 15.30 39.04 1.02
C CYS A 11 15.70 37.56 1.02
N SER A 12 15.65 36.98 2.21
CA SER A 12 15.55 35.55 2.42
C SER A 12 14.30 35.03 1.70
N SER A 13 14.41 33.89 1.03
CA SER A 13 13.30 32.95 0.84
C SER A 13 13.90 31.59 0.55
N ASP A 14 14.27 30.95 1.65
CA ASP A 14 14.29 29.50 1.77
C ASP A 14 12.95 28.95 1.29
N SER A 15 12.97 28.08 0.31
CA SER A 15 11.86 27.17 0.03
C SER A 15 12.44 25.91 -0.59
N LYS A 16 13.09 25.14 0.29
CA LYS A 16 13.24 23.69 0.12
C LYS A 16 11.87 23.13 -0.27
N ARG A 17 11.73 22.77 -1.55
CA ARG A 17 10.61 22.00 -2.06
C ARG A 17 10.60 20.68 -1.29
N SER A 18 9.67 20.61 -0.35
CA SER A 18 9.38 19.45 0.47
C SER A 18 8.83 18.35 -0.44
N GLU A 19 9.73 17.53 -0.98
CA GLU A 19 9.41 16.15 -1.30
C GLU A 19 9.10 15.48 0.04
N ARG A 20 7.81 15.46 0.39
CA ARG A 20 7.30 14.55 1.41
C ARG A 20 7.35 13.16 0.80
N VAL A 21 8.52 12.54 0.87
CA VAL A 21 8.65 11.09 0.93
C VAL A 21 7.81 10.68 2.13
N GLY A 22 6.62 10.14 1.87
CA GLY A 22 5.79 9.54 2.91
C GLY A 22 6.55 8.36 3.50
N VAL A 23 7.21 8.63 4.62
CA VAL A 23 7.76 7.61 5.49
C VAL A 23 6.58 6.94 6.18
N GLU A 24 6.32 5.68 5.86
CA GLU A 24 5.72 4.74 6.79
C GLU A 24 6.32 3.35 6.52
N GLY A 25 7.62 3.25 6.81
CA GLY A 25 8.22 1.98 7.19
C GLY A 25 7.69 1.56 8.55
N HIS A 26 6.40 1.22 8.62
CA HIS A 26 5.92 0.31 9.65
C HIS A 26 6.72 -0.97 9.43
N GLN A 27 7.44 -1.45 10.44
CA GLN A 27 7.96 -2.81 10.38
C GLN A 27 6.76 -3.71 10.12
N ALA A 28 6.60 -4.15 8.88
CA ALA A 28 5.60 -5.14 8.53
C ALA A 28 5.95 -6.33 9.41
N SER A 29 5.06 -6.65 10.35
CA SER A 29 5.13 -7.92 11.07
C SER A 29 5.44 -9.01 10.03
N ALA A 30 6.32 -9.95 10.36
CA ALA A 30 6.70 -11.02 9.43
C ALA A 30 5.46 -11.75 8.85
N HIS A 31 4.34 -11.70 9.57
CA HIS A 31 3.06 -12.29 9.20
C HIS A 31 2.13 -11.37 8.39
N VAL A 32 2.52 -10.12 8.08
CA VAL A 32 1.70 -9.15 7.34
C VAL A 32 2.36 -8.78 6.02
N ARG A 33 1.57 -8.72 4.95
CA ARG A 33 1.98 -8.22 3.63
C ARG A 33 0.99 -7.17 3.18
N ILE A 34 1.49 -6.05 2.66
CA ILE A 34 0.67 -4.97 2.14
C ILE A 34 1.09 -4.74 0.69
N MET A 35 0.11 -4.78 -0.22
CA MET A 35 0.32 -4.55 -1.64
C MET A 35 -0.70 -3.55 -2.14
N SER A 36 -0.32 -2.71 -3.09
CA SER A 36 -1.27 -1.77 -3.70
C SER A 36 -0.93 -1.52 -5.15
N ALA A 37 -1.93 -1.16 -5.93
CA ALA A 37 -1.76 -0.66 -7.28
C ALA A 37 -2.65 0.56 -7.50
N GLU A 38 -2.10 1.56 -8.18
CA GLU A 38 -2.88 2.66 -8.70
C GLU A 38 -3.59 2.22 -9.99
N GLY A 39 -4.86 2.60 -10.11
CA GLY A 39 -5.67 2.44 -11.30
C GLY A 39 -6.26 3.77 -11.77
N ARG A 40 -7.15 3.66 -12.76
CA ARG A 40 -7.92 4.79 -13.26
C ARG A 40 -8.76 5.41 -12.14
N ASP A 41 -9.43 4.57 -11.35
CA ASP A 41 -10.48 5.00 -10.43
C ASP A 41 -9.97 5.31 -9.00
N GLY A 42 -8.73 4.93 -8.70
CA GLY A 42 -8.13 5.13 -7.38
C GLY A 42 -7.03 4.14 -7.08
N VAL A 43 -6.79 3.90 -5.81
CA VAL A 43 -5.84 2.90 -5.33
C VAL A 43 -6.61 1.67 -4.87
N LEU A 44 -6.19 0.50 -5.32
CA LEU A 44 -6.61 -0.76 -4.75
C LEU A 44 -5.51 -1.29 -3.85
N ARG A 45 -5.83 -1.58 -2.59
CA ARG A 45 -4.90 -2.06 -1.56
C ARG A 45 -5.35 -3.40 -1.02
N PHE A 46 -4.39 -4.30 -0.82
CA PHE A 46 -4.56 -5.55 -0.11
C PHE A 46 -3.70 -5.57 1.14
N VAL A 47 -4.27 -6.07 2.24
CA VAL A 47 -3.55 -6.46 3.44
C VAL A 47 -3.75 -7.95 3.63
N LEU A 48 -2.67 -8.71 3.57
CA LEU A 48 -2.67 -10.12 3.93
C LEU A 48 -2.05 -10.26 5.32
N ARG A 49 -2.64 -11.10 6.15
CA ARG A 49 -2.10 -11.42 7.47
C ARG A 49 -2.25 -12.90 7.76
N ARG A 50 -1.15 -13.56 8.08
CA ARG A 50 -1.17 -14.90 8.67
C ARG A 50 -1.79 -14.82 10.07
N VAL A 51 -2.80 -15.64 10.33
CA VAL A 51 -3.48 -15.77 11.63
C VAL A 51 -3.52 -17.24 12.03
N ALA A 52 -3.70 -17.54 13.32
CA ALA A 52 -3.63 -18.91 13.83
C ALA A 52 -4.53 -19.91 13.09
N GLY A 53 -5.70 -19.46 12.59
CA GLY A 53 -6.66 -20.30 11.88
C GLY A 53 -6.56 -20.28 10.35
N GLY A 54 -5.66 -19.50 9.74
CA GLY A 54 -5.74 -19.26 8.31
C GLY A 54 -5.03 -18.01 7.79
N LEU A 55 -5.53 -17.50 6.67
CA LEU A 55 -5.08 -16.26 6.06
C LEU A 55 -6.21 -15.23 6.12
N TYR A 56 -5.96 -14.13 6.79
CA TYR A 56 -6.82 -12.96 6.75
C TYR A 56 -6.44 -12.10 5.53
N VAL A 57 -7.45 -11.68 4.76
CA VAL A 57 -7.32 -10.82 3.59
C VAL A 57 -8.24 -9.64 3.76
N GLU A 58 -7.70 -8.44 3.68
CA GLU A 58 -8.47 -7.22 3.56
C GLU A 58 -8.22 -6.62 2.18
N ARG A 59 -9.30 -6.35 1.46
CA ARG A 59 -9.29 -5.69 0.16
C ARG A 59 -9.94 -4.33 0.32
N GLU A 60 -9.22 -3.32 -0.12
CA GLU A 60 -9.62 -1.95 0.09
C GLU A 60 -9.51 -1.11 -1.18
N GLU A 61 -10.61 -0.44 -1.51
CA GLU A 61 -10.66 0.54 -2.58
C GLU A 61 -10.63 1.94 -1.99
N LEU A 62 -9.64 2.72 -2.42
CA LEU A 62 -9.48 4.13 -2.10
C LEU A 62 -9.71 4.93 -3.39
N PRO A 63 -10.96 5.27 -3.73
CA PRO A 63 -11.26 5.98 -4.96
C PRO A 63 -10.70 7.41 -4.93
N ARG A 64 -10.40 7.98 -6.10
CA ARG A 64 -9.91 9.37 -6.20
C ARG A 64 -10.91 10.40 -5.65
N ARG A 65 -12.20 10.07 -5.74
CA ARG A 65 -13.32 10.85 -5.22
C ARG A 65 -14.37 9.87 -4.71
N GLY A 66 -15.03 10.21 -3.60
CA GLY A 66 -16.07 9.37 -3.01
C GLY A 66 -15.59 8.57 -1.81
N THR A 67 -16.30 7.49 -1.50
CA THR A 67 -16.16 6.74 -0.24
C THR A 67 -15.17 5.60 -0.37
N ARG A 68 -14.26 5.48 0.60
CA ARG A 68 -13.37 4.32 0.79
C ARG A 68 -14.19 3.10 1.19
N THR A 69 -13.96 1.96 0.53
CA THR A 69 -14.63 0.69 0.86
C THR A 69 -13.60 -0.38 1.21
N SER A 70 -13.84 -1.13 2.28
CA SER A 70 -13.00 -2.25 2.70
C SER A 70 -13.85 -3.52 2.85
N ILE A 71 -13.32 -4.65 2.42
CA ILE A 71 -13.92 -5.98 2.51
C ILE A 71 -12.88 -6.91 3.13
N SER A 72 -13.26 -7.60 4.20
CA SER A 72 -12.42 -8.57 4.89
C SER A 72 -12.92 -9.99 4.67
N VAL A 73 -12.00 -10.92 4.41
CA VAL A 73 -12.26 -12.35 4.23
C VAL A 73 -11.19 -13.15 4.96
N GLU A 74 -11.58 -14.28 5.55
CA GLU A 74 -10.66 -15.22 6.17
C GLU A 74 -10.73 -16.57 5.44
N PHE A 75 -9.56 -17.15 5.15
CA PHE A 75 -9.43 -18.43 4.49
C PHE A 75 -8.79 -19.43 5.44
N LYS A 76 -9.42 -20.59 5.64
CA LYS A 76 -8.88 -21.67 6.50
C LYS A 76 -7.73 -22.42 5.85
N ASP A 77 -7.74 -22.50 4.53
CA ASP A 77 -6.79 -23.26 3.74
C ASP A 77 -6.37 -22.50 2.47
N ARG A 78 -5.29 -22.98 1.87
CA ARG A 78 -4.71 -22.43 0.65
C ARG A 78 -5.66 -22.58 -0.55
N GLU A 79 -6.35 -23.72 -0.67
CA GLU A 79 -7.22 -24.02 -1.80
C GLU A 79 -8.40 -23.04 -1.88
N GLY A 80 -9.03 -22.71 -0.75
CA GLY A 80 -10.11 -21.74 -0.69
C GLY A 80 -9.66 -20.33 -1.10
N PHE A 81 -8.44 -19.94 -0.72
CA PHE A 81 -7.85 -18.69 -1.17
C PHE A 81 -7.56 -18.70 -2.68
N GLU A 82 -6.97 -19.78 -3.21
CA GLU A 82 -6.65 -19.91 -4.64
C GLU A 82 -7.91 -19.85 -5.50
N ARG A 83 -8.98 -20.51 -5.08
CA ARG A 83 -10.29 -20.44 -5.74
C ARG A 83 -10.86 -19.02 -5.70
N TRP A 84 -10.75 -18.33 -4.56
CA TRP A 84 -11.15 -16.93 -4.48
C TRP A 84 -10.31 -16.01 -5.40
N CYS A 85 -9.03 -16.31 -5.63
CA CYS A 85 -8.24 -15.55 -6.60
C CYS A 85 -8.67 -15.84 -8.05
N SER A 86 -9.00 -17.09 -8.39
CA SER A 86 -9.32 -17.49 -9.76
C SER A 86 -10.76 -17.20 -10.19
N ASP A 87 -11.73 -17.27 -9.27
CA ASP A 87 -13.16 -17.10 -9.57
C ASP A 87 -13.53 -15.69 -10.06
N ASP A 88 -12.77 -14.67 -9.66
CA ASP A 88 -13.04 -13.28 -10.07
C ASP A 88 -11.74 -12.47 -10.20
N PRO A 89 -11.13 -12.48 -11.41
CA PRO A 89 -9.93 -11.70 -11.69
C PRO A 89 -10.13 -10.18 -11.57
N SER A 90 -11.37 -9.69 -11.62
CA SER A 90 -11.67 -8.25 -11.54
C SER A 90 -11.32 -7.66 -10.17
N ARG A 91 -11.19 -8.53 -9.15
CA ARG A 91 -10.76 -8.15 -7.79
C ARG A 91 -9.44 -7.41 -7.75
N PHE A 92 -8.55 -7.60 -8.73
CA PHE A 92 -7.13 -7.23 -8.61
C PHE A 92 -6.68 -5.99 -9.40
N ASN A 93 -7.54 -5.29 -10.15
CA ASN A 93 -7.23 -4.08 -10.96
C ASN A 93 -6.14 -4.25 -12.05
N SER A 94 -5.14 -5.09 -11.86
CA SER A 94 -4.09 -5.44 -12.81
C SER A 94 -3.63 -6.90 -12.60
N PRO A 95 -3.16 -7.57 -13.66
CA PRO A 95 -2.57 -8.91 -13.55
C PRO A 95 -1.32 -8.96 -12.65
N LEU A 96 -0.60 -7.84 -12.51
CA LEU A 96 0.59 -7.76 -11.68
C LEU A 96 0.23 -7.80 -10.19
N LEU A 97 -0.78 -7.02 -9.77
CA LEU A 97 -1.24 -7.03 -8.38
C LEU A 97 -1.81 -8.40 -8.00
N HIS A 98 -2.53 -9.06 -8.92
CA HIS A 98 -2.97 -10.44 -8.71
C HIS A 98 -1.79 -11.39 -8.40
N ARG A 99 -0.76 -11.40 -9.24
CA ARG A 99 0.44 -12.23 -9.02
C ARG A 99 1.15 -11.90 -7.71
N GLN A 100 1.25 -10.61 -7.36
CA GLN A 100 1.85 -10.19 -6.10
C GLN A 100 1.06 -10.71 -4.89
N VAL A 101 -0.27 -10.59 -4.92
CA VAL A 101 -1.15 -11.10 -3.86
C VAL A 101 -0.99 -12.60 -3.69
N CYS A 102 -1.05 -13.38 -4.78
CA CYS A 102 -0.89 -14.83 -4.70
C CYS A 102 0.49 -15.24 -4.16
N ARG A 103 1.57 -14.63 -4.66
CA ARG A 103 2.92 -14.94 -4.17
C ARG A 103 3.09 -14.60 -2.70
N SER A 104 2.60 -13.44 -2.26
CA SER A 104 2.68 -13.03 -0.86
C SER A 104 1.83 -13.92 0.05
N ALA A 105 0.69 -14.43 -0.42
CA ALA A 105 -0.08 -15.43 0.31
C ALA A 105 0.68 -16.75 0.43
N ASP A 106 1.29 -17.24 -0.66
CA ASP A 106 2.10 -18.47 -0.67
C ASP A 106 3.25 -18.42 0.32
N GLU A 107 3.94 -17.27 0.40
CA GLU A 107 4.97 -17.02 1.40
C GLU A 107 4.40 -17.11 2.83
N LEU A 108 3.25 -16.47 3.09
CA LEU A 108 2.61 -16.49 4.41
C LEU A 108 2.13 -17.88 4.83
N TRP A 109 1.68 -18.71 3.90
CA TRP A 109 1.31 -20.10 4.19
C TRP A 109 2.51 -20.97 4.59
N GLN A 110 3.71 -20.66 4.12
CA GLN A 110 4.94 -21.40 4.44
C GLN A 110 5.54 -21.01 5.79
N MET A 111 5.18 -19.85 6.37
CA MET A 111 5.81 -19.35 7.61
C MET A 111 5.39 -20.09 8.89
N ASP A 112 4.34 -20.92 8.83
CA ASP A 112 3.85 -21.72 9.96
C ASP A 112 4.05 -23.24 9.74
N SER A 113 4.86 -23.64 8.75
CA SER A 113 5.23 -25.05 8.49
C SER A 113 6.55 -25.43 9.15
#